data_AF-A0A3L8DUT8-F1
#
_entry.id   AF-A0A3L8DUT8-F1
#
_cell.length_a   1.000
_cell.length_b   1.000
_cell.length_c   1.000
_cell.angle_alpha   90.00
_cell.angle_beta   90.00
_cell.angle_gamma   90.00
#
_symmetry.space_group_name_H-M   'P 1'
#
loop_
_entity.id
_entity.type
_entity.pdbx_description
1 polymer ?
#
loop_
_entity_poly.entity_id
_entity_poly.type
_entity_poly.pdbx_seq_one_letter_code
_entity_poly.pdbx_strand_id
1 'polypeptide(L)'
;MLSLRIKYALAHLSRKEHTARLARPNWRRLRRIDPNVLTAPFKVPRSALRSRISRRIRIMAQPKYVTKKYDPTSMPPPYPRIHPKTLAAKPTKRIVDLALPKRRRKRMAKLRRALTKPEDWQRHMRVLERLAAPKFPAKPKRKKLRWKILLSKKSRPIDMERLASMALPVIRQVPDVKEPFTVALSALTYKISKRTERLAIRKKQPEILPRIPGTVSPAALKAIASERMIALAKPAQRPPGRETDLREDAFTVSPMALKAKCSKRLKILAKPKTYPKPTFRRPRLRTARKP
;
A
#
# COMPACT_ATOMS: atom_id res chain seq x y z
N MET A 1 -19.82 0.67 -26.40
CA MET A 1 -19.55 1.71 -27.42
C MET A 1 -18.29 2.48 -27.02
N LEU A 2 -17.14 2.27 -27.70
CA LEU A 2 -15.93 3.07 -27.47
C LEU A 2 -16.13 4.49 -28.00
N SER A 3 -15.75 5.52 -27.24
CA SER A 3 -15.94 6.92 -27.65
C SER A 3 -15.18 7.25 -28.93
N LEU A 4 -15.72 8.13 -29.77
CA LEU A 4 -15.13 8.52 -31.06
C LEU A 4 -13.67 9.00 -30.94
N ARG A 5 -13.32 9.62 -29.81
CA ARG A 5 -11.94 10.02 -29.48
C ARG A 5 -10.98 8.83 -29.35
N ILE A 6 -11.44 7.68 -28.87
CA ILE A 6 -10.61 6.47 -28.75
C ILE A 6 -10.39 5.85 -30.13
N LYS A 7 -11.39 5.87 -31.01
CA LYS A 7 -11.24 5.40 -32.40
C LYS A 7 -10.24 6.25 -33.19
N TYR A 8 -10.33 7.58 -33.08
CA TYR A 8 -9.39 8.51 -33.71
C TYR A 8 -7.96 8.33 -33.18
N ALA A 9 -7.80 8.21 -31.85
CA ALA A 9 -6.49 7.97 -31.26
C ALA A 9 -5.87 6.63 -31.67
N LEU A 10 -6.67 5.59 -31.96
CA LEU A 10 -6.21 4.29 -32.44
C LEU A 10 -5.79 4.31 -33.92
N ALA A 11 -6.46 5.10 -34.76
CA ALA A 11 -6.18 5.19 -36.19
C ALA A 11 -4.84 5.89 -36.51
N HIS A 12 -4.31 6.70 -35.60
CA HIS A 12 -3.07 7.46 -35.77
C HIS A 12 -1.85 6.90 -35.01
N LEU A 13 -1.93 5.70 -34.43
CA LEU A 13 -0.73 5.03 -33.90
C LEU A 13 0.02 4.32 -35.02
N SER A 14 1.33 4.49 -35.05
CA SER A 14 2.17 3.63 -35.90
C SER A 14 2.08 2.17 -35.43
N ARG A 15 2.29 1.22 -36.35
CA ARG A 15 2.25 -0.23 -36.04
C ARG A 15 3.15 -0.60 -34.85
N LYS A 16 4.31 0.05 -34.70
CA LYS A 16 5.25 -0.13 -33.58
C LYS A 16 4.69 0.35 -32.23
N GLU A 17 3.97 1.46 -32.21
CA GLU A 17 3.38 1.98 -30.97
C GLU A 17 2.14 1.17 -30.55
N HIS A 18 1.39 0.65 -31.52
CA HIS A 18 0.28 -0.25 -31.26
C HIS A 18 0.76 -1.56 -30.63
N THR A 19 1.78 -2.21 -31.20
CA THR A 19 2.38 -3.43 -30.62
C THR A 19 3.00 -3.16 -29.25
N ALA A 20 3.69 -2.03 -29.06
CA ALA A 20 4.24 -1.64 -27.75
C ALA A 20 3.13 -1.42 -26.70
N ARG A 21 1.95 -0.90 -27.07
CA ARG A 21 0.80 -0.78 -26.16
C ARG A 21 0.19 -2.13 -25.80
N LEU A 22 0.06 -3.05 -26.76
CA LEU A 22 -0.42 -4.40 -26.51
C LEU A 22 0.57 -5.21 -25.64
N ALA A 23 1.87 -4.97 -25.81
CA ALA A 23 2.93 -5.60 -25.03
C ALA A 23 3.05 -5.04 -23.60
N ARG A 24 2.38 -3.92 -23.26
CA ARG A 24 2.39 -3.42 -21.88
C ARG A 24 1.65 -4.41 -20.98
N PRO A 25 2.29 -4.96 -19.94
CA PRO A 25 1.61 -5.82 -18.99
C PRO A 25 0.46 -5.02 -18.38
N ASN A 26 -0.76 -5.54 -18.49
CA ASN A 26 -1.94 -4.84 -18.01
C ASN A 26 -1.80 -4.66 -16.49
N TRP A 27 -1.45 -3.45 -16.04
CA TRP A 27 -1.08 -3.16 -14.63
C TRP A 27 -2.19 -3.53 -13.64
N ARG A 28 -3.43 -3.69 -14.13
CA ARG A 28 -4.57 -4.21 -13.36
C ARG A 28 -4.49 -5.71 -13.05
N ARG A 29 -3.81 -6.53 -13.88
CA ARG A 29 -3.62 -7.98 -13.65
C ARG A 29 -2.48 -8.30 -12.69
N LEU A 30 -1.47 -7.44 -12.57
CA LEU A 30 -0.32 -7.64 -11.68
C LEU A 30 -0.58 -7.18 -10.23
N ARG A 31 -1.59 -6.34 -9.99
CA ARG A 31 -2.01 -5.98 -8.63
C ARG A 31 -3.07 -6.96 -8.16
N ARG A 32 -2.66 -8.12 -7.63
CA ARG A 32 -3.49 -8.84 -6.67
C ARG A 32 -3.59 -7.95 -5.43
N ILE A 33 -4.69 -7.22 -5.31
CA ILE A 33 -5.05 -6.57 -4.05
C ILE A 33 -5.42 -7.73 -3.14
N ASP A 34 -4.58 -8.06 -2.17
CA ASP A 34 -4.96 -9.00 -1.13
C ASP A 34 -6.16 -8.38 -0.38
N PRO A 35 -7.36 -8.98 -0.47
CA PRO A 35 -8.56 -8.40 0.13
C PRO A 35 -8.46 -8.32 1.67
N ASN A 36 -7.50 -9.04 2.25
CA ASN A 36 -7.26 -9.11 3.68
C ASN A 36 -6.24 -8.08 4.19
N VAL A 37 -5.54 -7.37 3.30
CA VAL A 37 -4.55 -6.35 3.69
C VAL A 37 -5.21 -4.97 3.63
N LEU A 38 -5.85 -4.58 4.75
CA LEU A 38 -6.31 -3.21 4.93
C LEU A 38 -5.09 -2.28 5.04
N THR A 39 -4.94 -1.34 4.11
CA THR A 39 -3.82 -0.37 4.07
C THR A 39 -3.72 0.53 5.30
N ALA A 40 -4.78 0.60 6.13
CA ALA A 40 -4.79 1.27 7.42
C ALA A 40 -5.86 0.63 8.33
N PRO A 41 -5.55 -0.46 9.04
CA PRO A 41 -6.54 -1.29 9.74
C PRO A 41 -7.32 -0.56 10.83
N PHE A 42 -6.76 0.52 11.38
CA PHE A 42 -7.37 1.33 12.45
C PHE A 42 -7.96 2.66 11.97
N LYS A 43 -7.94 2.93 10.67
CA LYS A 43 -8.43 4.21 10.14
C LYS A 43 -9.91 4.10 9.83
N VAL A 44 -10.73 4.65 10.72
CA VAL A 44 -12.19 4.75 10.51
C VAL A 44 -12.45 5.63 9.27
N PRO A 45 -13.22 5.14 8.27
CA PRO A 45 -13.50 5.93 7.08
C PRO A 45 -14.38 7.14 7.42
N ARG A 46 -14.15 8.26 6.74
CA ARG A 46 -14.92 9.52 6.95
C ARG A 46 -16.43 9.33 6.77
N SER A 47 -16.86 8.40 5.93
CA SER A 47 -18.27 8.05 5.74
C SER A 47 -18.87 7.41 7.00
N ALA A 48 -18.12 6.55 7.69
CA ALA A 48 -18.57 5.97 8.96
C ALA A 48 -18.68 7.05 10.05
N LEU A 49 -17.73 7.99 10.11
CA LEU A 49 -17.78 9.13 11.05
C LEU A 49 -18.95 10.09 10.79
N ARG A 50 -19.41 10.20 9.54
CA ARG A 50 -20.56 11.04 9.15
C ARG A 50 -21.89 10.30 9.16
N SER A 51 -21.88 8.97 9.29
CA SER A 51 -23.10 8.17 9.25
C SER A 51 -23.92 8.41 10.52
N ARG A 52 -25.23 8.64 10.36
CA ARG A 52 -26.14 8.73 11.50
C ARG A 52 -26.30 7.34 12.11
N ILE A 53 -26.15 7.25 13.43
CA ILE A 53 -26.37 6.02 14.20
C ILE A 53 -27.80 5.51 13.92
N SER A 54 -27.92 4.24 13.54
CA SER A 54 -29.23 3.61 13.34
C SER A 54 -29.98 3.43 14.66
N ARG A 55 -31.32 3.43 14.61
CA ARG A 55 -32.17 3.24 15.80
C ARG A 55 -31.82 1.95 16.55
N ARG A 56 -31.50 0.88 15.82
CA ARG A 56 -31.06 -0.40 16.39
C ARG A 56 -29.74 -0.29 17.16
N ILE A 57 -28.74 0.39 16.61
CA ILE A 57 -27.46 0.61 17.31
C ILE A 57 -27.68 1.44 18.57
N ARG A 58 -28.55 2.46 18.50
CA ARG A 58 -28.91 3.27 19.68
C ARG A 58 -29.54 2.41 20.79
N ILE A 59 -30.45 1.50 20.44
CA ILE A 59 -31.08 0.58 21.39
C ILE A 59 -30.07 -0.44 21.94
N MET A 60 -29.17 -0.98 21.11
CA MET A 60 -28.14 -1.92 21.56
C MET A 60 -27.05 -1.27 22.42
N ALA A 61 -26.78 0.02 22.22
CA ALA A 61 -25.84 0.79 23.01
C ALA A 61 -26.40 1.21 24.38
N GLN A 62 -27.72 1.12 24.58
CA GLN A 62 -28.30 1.33 25.90
C GLN A 62 -27.95 0.12 26.79
N PRO A 63 -27.40 0.36 28.00
CA PRO A 63 -27.16 -0.72 28.94
C PRO A 63 -28.49 -1.37 29.31
N LYS A 64 -28.55 -2.71 29.26
CA LYS A 64 -29.78 -3.47 29.56
C LYS A 64 -30.26 -3.29 31.00
N TYR A 65 -29.34 -2.97 31.92
CA TYR A 65 -29.61 -2.68 33.31
C TYR A 65 -28.69 -1.54 33.74
N VAL A 66 -29.25 -0.41 34.18
CA VAL A 66 -28.50 0.62 34.88
C VAL A 66 -28.42 0.15 36.32
N THR A 67 -27.31 -0.48 36.70
CA THR A 67 -27.07 -0.87 38.09
C THR A 67 -26.94 0.42 38.92
N LYS A 68 -27.93 0.72 39.76
CA LYS A 68 -27.90 1.85 40.72
C LYS A 68 -26.69 1.83 41.69
N LYS A 69 -25.88 0.77 41.66
CA LYS A 69 -24.69 0.57 42.50
C LYS A 69 -23.39 1.08 41.87
N TYR A 70 -23.40 1.51 40.60
CA TYR A 70 -22.20 2.00 39.93
C TYR A 70 -22.26 3.52 39.74
N ASP A 71 -21.72 4.25 40.72
CA ASP A 71 -21.42 5.66 40.59
C ASP A 71 -20.01 5.83 40.00
N PRO A 72 -19.87 6.34 38.76
CA PRO A 72 -18.56 6.51 38.12
C PRO A 72 -17.67 7.51 38.87
N THR A 73 -18.26 8.37 39.71
CA THR A 73 -17.57 9.30 40.62
C THR A 73 -17.05 8.63 41.89
N SER A 74 -17.66 7.53 42.32
CA SER A 74 -17.23 6.75 43.50
C SER A 74 -16.16 5.71 43.17
N MET A 75 -15.88 5.46 41.89
CA MET A 75 -14.89 4.46 41.50
C MET A 75 -13.48 4.99 41.83
N PRO A 76 -12.70 4.30 42.69
CA PRO A 76 -11.31 4.68 42.88
C PRO A 76 -10.59 4.58 41.53
N PRO A 77 -9.75 5.57 41.16
CA PRO A 77 -9.03 5.51 39.91
C PRO A 77 -8.25 4.20 39.85
N PRO A 78 -8.21 3.52 38.70
CA PRO A 78 -7.57 2.20 38.56
C PRO A 78 -6.07 2.19 38.87
N TYR A 79 -5.48 3.37 39.09
CA TYR A 79 -4.10 3.56 39.48
C TYR A 79 -4.03 4.44 40.73
N PRO A 80 -3.12 4.13 41.67
CA PRO A 80 -2.90 4.96 42.85
C PRO A 80 -2.49 6.38 42.41
N ARG A 81 -3.04 7.39 43.08
CA ARG A 81 -2.77 8.80 42.80
C ARG A 81 -1.30 9.08 43.12
N ILE A 82 -0.47 9.20 42.07
CA ILE A 82 0.96 9.48 42.21
C ILE A 82 1.10 10.90 42.79
N HIS A 83 1.87 11.03 43.87
CA HIS A 83 2.13 12.31 44.50
C HIS A 83 2.78 13.28 43.51
N PRO A 84 2.38 14.56 43.43
CA PRO A 84 2.89 15.51 42.43
C PRO A 84 4.40 15.69 42.48
N LYS A 85 5.03 15.58 43.66
CA LYS A 85 6.51 15.58 43.79
C LYS A 85 7.16 14.39 43.08
N THR A 86 6.50 13.23 43.05
CA THR A 86 7.00 12.03 42.36
C THR A 86 6.85 12.17 40.84
N LEU A 87 5.79 12.84 40.37
CA LEU A 87 5.63 13.20 38.95
C LEU A 87 6.65 14.25 38.50
N ALA A 88 7.00 15.19 39.39
CA ALA A 88 8.00 16.23 39.13
C ALA A 88 9.45 15.78 39.36
N ALA A 89 9.67 14.56 39.87
CA ALA A 89 10.99 14.05 40.17
C ALA A 89 11.80 13.86 38.88
N LYS A 90 12.88 14.64 38.73
CA LYS A 90 13.81 14.47 37.61
C LYS A 90 14.68 13.24 37.87
N PRO A 91 14.84 12.33 36.90
CA PRO A 91 15.72 11.18 37.07
C PRO A 91 17.16 11.66 37.28
N THR A 92 17.89 11.00 38.18
CA THR A 92 19.31 11.30 38.38
C THR A 92 20.10 11.01 37.11
N LYS A 93 21.20 11.74 36.88
CA LYS A 93 22.09 11.53 35.72
C LYS A 93 22.48 10.05 35.56
N ARG A 94 22.75 9.38 36.68
CA ARG A 94 23.06 7.94 36.74
C ARG A 94 21.93 7.08 36.20
N ILE A 95 20.68 7.33 36.58
CA ILE A 95 19.52 6.56 36.09
C ILE A 95 19.33 6.79 34.58
N VAL A 96 19.48 8.04 34.12
CA VAL A 96 19.40 8.38 32.69
C VAL A 96 20.49 7.66 31.89
N ASP A 97 21.73 7.67 32.38
CA ASP A 97 22.83 6.95 31.76
C ASP A 97 22.55 5.45 31.76
N LEU A 98 22.05 4.90 32.87
CA LEU A 98 21.67 3.49 33.00
C LEU A 98 20.58 3.06 32.01
N ALA A 99 19.64 3.95 31.69
CA ALA A 99 18.58 3.71 30.72
C ALA A 99 19.07 3.73 29.25
N LEU A 100 20.24 4.32 28.96
CA LEU A 100 20.78 4.32 27.60
C LEU A 100 21.29 2.92 27.21
N PRO A 101 20.94 2.41 26.00
CA PRO A 101 21.47 1.15 25.49
C PRO A 101 23.00 1.12 25.53
N LYS A 102 23.61 -0.01 25.93
CA LYS A 102 25.08 -0.16 26.08
C LYS A 102 25.86 0.33 24.84
N ARG A 103 25.33 0.12 23.64
CA ARG A 103 25.88 0.62 22.36
C ARG A 103 25.92 2.16 22.25
N ARG A 104 24.97 2.87 22.84
CA ARG A 104 24.92 4.33 22.88
C ARG A 104 25.97 4.87 23.86
N ARG A 105 26.14 4.24 25.03
CA ARG A 105 27.21 4.63 25.98
C ARG A 105 28.61 4.51 25.40
N LYS A 106 28.92 3.37 24.75
CA LYS A 106 30.23 3.17 24.10
C LYS A 106 30.51 4.23 23.02
N ARG A 107 29.50 4.62 22.24
CA ARG A 107 29.62 5.70 21.24
C ARG A 107 29.85 7.06 21.89
N MET A 108 29.12 7.41 22.95
CA MET A 108 29.31 8.67 23.67
C MET A 108 30.69 8.73 24.34
N ALA A 109 31.17 7.62 24.91
CA ALA A 109 32.52 7.53 25.47
C ALA A 109 33.60 7.70 24.40
N LYS A 110 33.42 7.08 23.21
CA LYS A 110 34.33 7.27 22.07
C LYS A 110 34.34 8.71 21.55
N LEU A 111 33.17 9.35 21.50
CA LEU A 111 33.04 10.77 21.12
C LEU A 111 33.70 11.72 22.13
N ARG A 112 33.52 11.49 23.43
CA ARG A 112 34.19 12.27 24.48
C ARG A 112 35.72 12.10 24.46
N ARG A 113 36.21 10.91 24.08
CA ARG A 113 37.65 10.66 23.86
C ARG A 113 38.19 11.32 22.60
N ALA A 114 37.39 11.43 21.55
CA ALA A 114 37.78 12.03 20.27
C ALA A 114 37.69 13.57 20.28
N LEU A 115 36.77 14.13 21.06
CA LEU A 115 36.58 15.57 21.25
C LEU A 115 37.19 15.97 22.59
N THR A 116 38.51 15.89 22.68
CA THR A 116 39.28 16.13 23.92
C THR A 116 39.35 17.62 24.27
N LYS A 117 39.23 18.51 23.28
CA LYS A 117 39.23 19.96 23.47
C LYS A 117 37.81 20.49 23.68
N PRO A 118 37.59 21.44 24.61
CA PRO A 118 36.26 22.00 24.87
C PRO A 118 35.65 22.71 23.66
N GLU A 119 36.48 23.33 22.81
CA GLU A 119 36.10 23.96 21.54
C GLU A 119 35.40 23.00 20.57
N ASP A 120 35.93 21.77 20.47
CA ASP A 120 35.46 20.77 19.52
C ASP A 120 34.11 20.21 19.94
N TRP A 121 33.85 20.13 21.25
CA TRP A 121 32.54 19.79 21.79
C TRP A 121 31.49 20.86 21.44
N GLN A 122 31.84 22.14 21.55
CA GLN A 122 30.94 23.23 21.18
C GLN A 122 30.64 23.23 19.67
N ARG A 123 31.65 23.00 18.82
CA ARG A 123 31.47 22.83 17.37
C ARG A 123 30.58 21.64 17.04
N HIS A 124 30.78 20.50 17.73
CA HIS A 124 29.95 19.31 17.58
C HIS A 124 28.48 19.58 17.95
N MET A 125 28.24 20.27 19.06
CA MET A 125 26.89 20.63 19.51
C MET A 125 26.18 21.55 18.49
N ARG A 126 26.87 22.54 17.92
CA ARG A 126 26.33 23.40 16.84
C ARG A 126 25.94 22.60 15.60
N VAL A 127 26.74 21.59 15.24
CA VAL A 127 26.42 20.69 14.11
C VAL A 127 25.19 19.83 14.42
N LEU A 128 25.09 19.28 15.63
CA LEU A 128 23.93 18.49 16.04
C LEU A 128 22.65 19.33 16.04
N GLU A 129 22.71 20.58 16.51
CA GLU A 129 21.60 21.52 16.49
C GLU A 129 21.13 21.81 15.06
N ARG A 130 22.06 22.05 14.13
CA ARG A 130 21.77 22.23 12.70
C ARG A 130 21.14 20.98 12.05
N LEU A 131 21.54 19.79 12.47
CA LEU A 131 21.00 18.52 11.95
C LEU A 131 19.64 18.17 12.58
N ALA A 132 19.43 18.53 13.84
CA ALA A 132 18.17 18.31 14.57
C ALA A 132 17.09 19.32 14.17
N ALA A 133 17.47 20.48 13.64
CA ALA A 133 16.54 21.46 13.11
C ALA A 133 15.65 20.81 12.01
N PRO A 134 14.32 20.93 12.11
CA PRO A 134 13.42 20.35 11.13
C PRO A 134 13.69 20.94 9.75
N LYS A 135 14.09 20.08 8.80
CA LYS A 135 14.36 20.49 7.42
C LYS A 135 13.03 20.75 6.71
N PHE A 136 12.54 21.98 6.81
CA PHE A 136 11.44 22.42 5.98
C PHE A 136 11.91 22.45 4.51
N PRO A 137 11.33 21.65 3.61
CA PRO A 137 11.66 21.80 2.20
C PRO A 137 11.32 23.23 1.79
N ALA A 138 12.27 23.92 1.14
CA ALA A 138 12.02 25.26 0.62
C ALA A 138 10.73 25.23 -0.21
N LYS A 139 9.78 26.11 0.11
CA LYS A 139 8.52 26.17 -0.63
C LYS A 139 8.85 26.36 -2.11
N PRO A 140 8.30 25.53 -3.02
CA PRO A 140 8.59 25.68 -4.44
C PRO A 140 8.21 27.10 -4.87
N LYS A 141 9.11 27.78 -5.58
CA LYS A 141 8.82 29.12 -6.12
C LYS A 141 7.49 29.05 -6.88
N ARG A 142 6.49 29.83 -6.45
CA ARG A 142 5.19 29.89 -7.13
C ARG A 142 5.44 30.34 -8.57
N LYS A 143 5.24 29.45 -9.53
CA LYS A 143 5.25 29.82 -10.96
C LYS A 143 4.18 30.89 -11.13
N LYS A 144 4.55 32.10 -11.59
CA LYS A 144 3.57 33.15 -11.94
C LYS A 144 2.51 32.51 -12.84
N LEU A 145 1.22 32.70 -12.51
CA LEU A 145 0.11 32.16 -13.30
C LEU A 145 0.30 32.57 -14.77
N ARG A 146 0.37 31.57 -15.65
CA ARG A 146 0.58 31.76 -17.11
C ARG A 146 -0.31 32.85 -17.70
N TRP A 147 -1.52 33.02 -17.19
CA TRP A 147 -2.50 34.01 -17.60
C TRP A 147 -2.01 35.46 -17.43
N LYS A 148 -1.28 35.80 -16.35
CA LYS A 148 -0.68 37.14 -16.19
C LYS A 148 0.49 37.38 -17.16
N ILE A 149 1.18 36.32 -17.58
CA ILE A 149 2.24 36.39 -18.61
C ILE A 149 1.63 36.47 -20.01
N LEU A 150 0.46 35.87 -20.23
CA LEU A 150 -0.26 35.92 -21.50
C LEU A 150 -0.93 37.29 -21.71
N LEU A 151 -1.51 37.88 -20.66
CA LEU A 151 -2.09 39.24 -20.72
C LEU A 151 -1.03 40.35 -20.82
N SER A 152 0.16 40.18 -20.23
CA SER A 152 1.22 41.20 -20.31
C SER A 152 2.04 41.15 -21.60
N LYS A 153 1.88 40.10 -22.41
CA LYS A 153 2.45 40.04 -23.75
C LYS A 153 1.49 40.77 -24.68
N LYS A 154 1.63 42.10 -24.77
CA LYS A 154 1.11 42.88 -25.90
C LYS A 154 1.45 42.10 -27.17
N SER A 155 0.43 41.77 -27.96
CA SER A 155 0.57 41.02 -29.22
C SER A 155 1.67 41.68 -30.04
N ARG A 156 2.73 40.93 -30.34
CA ARG A 156 3.70 41.40 -31.33
C ARG A 156 2.96 41.50 -32.66
N PRO A 157 3.14 42.58 -33.45
CA PRO A 157 2.56 42.63 -34.79
C PRO A 157 3.00 41.39 -35.56
N ILE A 158 2.06 40.77 -36.27
CA ILE A 158 2.32 39.56 -37.06
C ILE A 158 3.17 39.99 -38.25
N ASP A 159 4.34 39.39 -38.38
CA ASP A 159 5.21 39.58 -39.52
C ASP A 159 4.61 38.86 -40.73
N MET A 160 4.11 39.65 -41.69
CA MET A 160 3.38 39.17 -42.85
C MET A 160 4.29 38.39 -43.82
N GLU A 161 5.57 38.74 -43.91
CA GLU A 161 6.56 38.03 -44.73
C GLU A 161 6.86 36.65 -44.14
N ARG A 162 6.99 36.58 -42.81
CA ARG A 162 7.11 35.31 -42.11
C ARG A 162 5.86 34.45 -42.25
N LEU A 163 4.68 35.06 -42.20
CA LEU A 163 3.42 34.34 -42.40
C LEU A 163 3.34 33.76 -43.81
N ALA A 164 3.71 34.53 -44.83
CA ALA A 164 3.77 34.10 -46.22
C ALA A 164 4.78 32.96 -46.43
N SER A 165 5.99 33.06 -45.86
CA SER A 165 7.00 31.98 -45.95
C SER A 165 6.57 30.70 -45.23
N MET A 166 5.82 30.81 -44.12
CA MET A 166 5.23 29.66 -43.44
C MET A 166 4.02 29.06 -44.18
N ALA A 167 3.35 29.85 -45.02
CA ALA A 167 2.24 29.39 -45.85
C ALA A 167 2.71 28.59 -47.07
N LEU A 168 3.97 28.73 -47.47
CA LEU A 168 4.57 27.90 -48.51
C LEU A 168 4.67 26.44 -48.03
N PRO A 169 4.42 25.46 -48.92
CA PRO A 169 4.61 24.06 -48.57
C PRO A 169 6.07 23.83 -48.16
N VAL A 170 6.26 23.16 -47.03
CA VAL A 170 7.60 22.80 -46.55
C VAL A 170 8.20 21.80 -47.53
N ILE A 171 9.06 22.29 -48.43
CA ILE A 171 9.89 21.43 -49.29
C ILE A 171 10.88 20.72 -48.38
N ARG A 172 10.56 19.48 -48.01
CA ARG A 172 11.48 18.63 -47.27
C ARG A 172 12.57 18.19 -48.25
N GLN A 173 13.69 18.89 -48.25
CA GLN A 173 14.89 18.37 -48.87
C GLN A 173 15.18 17.01 -48.21
N VAL A 174 15.24 15.96 -49.01
CA VAL A 174 15.69 14.67 -48.53
C VAL A 174 17.13 14.90 -48.10
N PRO A 175 17.49 14.66 -46.82
CA PRO A 175 18.87 14.82 -46.41
C PRO A 175 19.73 13.90 -47.27
N ASP A 176 20.87 14.40 -47.75
CA ASP A 176 21.81 13.60 -48.53
C ASP A 176 22.08 12.29 -47.80
N VAL A 177 22.06 11.18 -48.55
CA VAL A 177 22.32 9.86 -48.01
C VAL A 177 23.74 9.87 -47.47
N LYS A 178 23.87 9.94 -46.15
CA LYS A 178 25.18 9.78 -45.52
C LYS A 178 25.67 8.37 -45.83
N GLU A 179 26.85 8.30 -46.44
CA GLU A 179 27.56 7.05 -46.65
C GLU A 179 27.58 6.24 -45.34
N PRO A 180 27.09 4.98 -45.34
CA PRO A 180 26.81 4.23 -44.12
C PRO A 180 28.06 3.95 -43.28
N PHE A 181 29.23 3.99 -43.89
CA PHE A 181 30.52 3.73 -43.24
C PHE A 181 31.30 5.00 -42.92
N THR A 182 30.81 6.18 -43.32
CA THR A 182 31.51 7.45 -43.08
C THR A 182 31.24 7.94 -41.67
N VAL A 183 32.25 7.81 -40.82
CA VAL A 183 32.24 8.32 -39.45
C VAL A 183 32.34 9.85 -39.46
N ALA A 184 31.52 10.52 -38.65
CA ALA A 184 31.58 11.98 -38.53
C ALA A 184 32.93 12.44 -37.96
N LEU A 185 33.49 13.53 -38.50
CA LEU A 185 34.80 14.07 -38.06
C LEU A 185 34.84 14.39 -36.54
N SER A 186 33.71 14.78 -35.97
CA SER A 186 33.57 15.03 -34.53
C SER A 186 33.65 13.75 -33.68
N ALA A 187 33.30 12.59 -34.24
CA ALA A 187 33.43 11.31 -33.56
C ALA A 187 34.88 10.83 -33.53
N LEU A 188 35.69 11.15 -34.55
CA LEU A 188 37.13 10.82 -34.59
C LEU A 188 37.92 11.58 -33.52
N THR A 189 37.50 12.81 -33.20
CA THR A 189 38.14 13.69 -32.21
C THR A 189 37.52 13.62 -30.82
N TYR A 190 36.49 12.78 -30.64
CA TYR A 190 35.74 12.71 -29.39
C TYR A 190 36.55 12.06 -28.26
N LYS A 191 36.71 12.81 -27.15
CA LYS A 191 37.26 12.28 -25.90
C LYS A 191 36.13 11.71 -25.04
N ILE A 192 36.25 10.44 -24.65
CA ILE A 192 35.25 9.74 -23.81
C ILE A 192 35.05 10.52 -22.50
N SER A 193 33.78 10.67 -22.09
CA SER A 193 33.47 11.30 -20.81
C SER A 193 33.80 10.38 -19.62
N LYS A 194 34.16 10.96 -18.47
CA LYS A 194 34.36 10.21 -17.21
C LYS A 194 33.18 9.32 -16.83
N ARG A 195 31.96 9.69 -17.23
CA ARG A 195 30.75 8.87 -17.00
C ARG A 195 30.74 7.63 -17.89
N THR A 196 31.04 7.78 -19.17
CA THR A 196 31.10 6.67 -20.12
C THR A 196 32.23 5.70 -19.78
N GLU A 197 33.39 6.19 -19.32
CA GLU A 197 34.45 5.34 -18.77
C GLU A 197 33.96 4.47 -17.61
N ARG A 198 33.25 5.07 -16.65
CA ARG A 198 32.69 4.34 -15.50
C ARG A 198 31.64 3.30 -15.91
N LEU A 199 30.89 3.56 -16.97
CA LEU A 199 29.89 2.64 -17.50
C LEU A 199 30.54 1.49 -18.28
N ALA A 200 31.68 1.74 -18.93
CA ALA A 200 32.45 0.71 -19.62
C ALA A 200 33.06 -0.34 -18.67
N ILE A 201 33.32 0.04 -17.40
CA ILE A 201 33.80 -0.90 -16.38
C ILE A 201 32.68 -1.88 -16.02
N ARG A 202 32.81 -3.13 -16.46
CA ARG A 202 31.92 -4.24 -16.05
C ARG A 202 32.11 -4.51 -14.56
N LYS A 203 31.06 -4.33 -13.76
CA LYS A 203 31.07 -4.70 -12.34
C LYS A 203 31.12 -6.23 -12.22
N LYS A 204 32.16 -6.78 -11.60
CA LYS A 204 32.19 -8.20 -11.21
C LYS A 204 31.11 -8.42 -10.16
N GLN A 205 30.11 -9.24 -10.48
CA GLN A 205 29.16 -9.70 -9.47
C GLN A 205 29.87 -10.74 -8.59
N PRO A 206 29.58 -10.78 -7.27
CA PRO A 206 30.08 -11.87 -6.44
C PRO A 206 29.56 -13.20 -6.99
N GLU A 207 30.43 -14.20 -7.09
CA GLU A 207 30.05 -15.55 -7.51
C GLU A 207 29.10 -16.13 -6.45
N ILE A 208 27.82 -16.25 -6.81
CA ILE A 208 26.82 -16.87 -5.95
C ILE A 208 26.97 -18.37 -6.16
N LEU A 209 27.50 -19.06 -5.15
CA LEU A 209 27.61 -20.51 -5.18
C LEU A 209 26.20 -21.14 -5.29
N PRO A 210 26.02 -22.18 -6.12
CA PRO A 210 24.74 -22.88 -6.24
C PRO A 210 24.34 -23.49 -4.89
N ARG A 211 23.05 -23.37 -4.54
CA ARG A 211 22.51 -23.92 -3.31
C ARG A 211 22.43 -25.44 -3.42
N ILE A 212 23.19 -26.15 -2.58
CA ILE A 212 23.14 -27.61 -2.50
C ILE A 212 21.75 -28.04 -1.99
N PRO A 213 21.01 -28.90 -2.72
CA PRO A 213 19.72 -29.38 -2.26
C PRO A 213 19.88 -30.19 -0.96
N GLY A 214 19.00 -29.95 0.01
CA GLY A 214 19.06 -30.59 1.34
C GLY A 214 19.91 -29.85 2.38
N THR A 215 20.79 -28.93 1.97
CA THR A 215 21.56 -28.13 2.93
C THR A 215 20.69 -27.08 3.61
N VAL A 216 20.51 -27.23 4.91
CA VAL A 216 19.88 -26.24 5.79
C VAL A 216 20.90 -25.20 6.25
N SER A 217 20.44 -23.99 6.55
CA SER A 217 21.32 -22.94 7.05
C SER A 217 21.80 -23.27 8.47
N PRO A 218 23.02 -22.86 8.86
CA PRO A 218 23.52 -23.11 10.21
C PRO A 218 22.67 -22.44 11.29
N ALA A 219 21.95 -21.37 10.93
CA ALA A 219 20.98 -20.72 11.81
C ALA A 219 19.74 -21.60 12.05
N ALA A 220 19.28 -22.34 11.03
CA ALA A 220 18.16 -23.27 11.18
C ALA A 220 18.51 -24.44 12.10
N LEU A 221 19.73 -24.97 12.01
CA LEU A 221 20.21 -26.04 12.90
C LEU A 221 20.28 -25.60 14.38
N LYS A 222 20.60 -24.32 14.62
CA LYS A 222 20.69 -23.74 15.97
C LYS A 222 19.34 -23.24 16.50
N ALA A 223 18.30 -23.22 15.69
CA ALA A 223 17.01 -22.68 16.09
C ALA A 223 16.29 -23.67 17.00
N ILE A 224 16.05 -23.28 18.25
CA ILE A 224 15.23 -24.02 19.20
C ILE A 224 13.77 -23.62 18.99
N ALA A 225 12.89 -24.62 18.84
CA ALA A 225 11.46 -24.38 18.64
C ALA A 225 10.80 -23.81 19.91
N SER A 226 9.80 -22.94 19.73
CA SER A 226 8.99 -22.46 20.85
C SER A 226 8.18 -23.58 21.49
N GLU A 227 7.89 -23.48 22.79
CA GLU A 227 7.09 -24.46 23.54
C GLU A 227 5.73 -24.74 22.88
N ARG A 228 5.07 -23.70 22.34
CA ARG A 228 3.82 -23.85 21.60
C ARG A 228 3.99 -24.68 20.33
N MET A 229 5.07 -24.47 19.58
CA MET A 229 5.35 -25.28 18.39
C MET A 229 5.63 -26.73 18.78
N ILE A 230 6.33 -26.97 19.89
CA ILE A 230 6.58 -28.31 20.42
C ILE A 230 5.24 -28.97 20.81
N ALA A 231 4.36 -28.25 21.50
CA ALA A 231 3.04 -28.74 21.89
C ALA A 231 2.13 -29.06 20.70
N LEU A 232 2.14 -28.22 19.66
CA LEU A 232 1.37 -28.45 18.44
C LEU A 232 1.95 -29.57 17.56
N ALA A 233 3.27 -29.78 17.61
CA ALA A 233 3.93 -30.86 16.89
C ALA A 233 3.69 -32.23 17.53
N LYS A 234 3.37 -32.28 18.83
CA LYS A 234 2.97 -33.53 19.48
C LYS A 234 1.64 -33.99 18.88
N PRO A 235 1.56 -35.23 18.37
CA PRO A 235 0.30 -35.76 17.86
C PRO A 235 -0.71 -35.85 19.01
N ALA A 236 -1.99 -35.62 18.69
CA ALA A 236 -3.06 -35.75 19.67
C ALA A 236 -3.14 -37.21 20.16
N GLN A 237 -2.83 -37.45 21.43
CA GLN A 237 -3.01 -38.76 22.06
C GLN A 237 -4.51 -39.00 22.27
N ARG A 238 -5.03 -40.07 21.66
CA ARG A 238 -6.41 -40.54 21.89
C ARG A 238 -6.35 -41.86 22.64
N PRO A 239 -7.26 -42.12 23.61
CA PRO A 239 -7.30 -43.39 24.30
C PRO A 239 -7.59 -44.52 23.29
N PRO A 240 -6.87 -45.65 23.34
CA PRO A 240 -7.12 -46.78 22.46
C PRO A 240 -8.54 -47.33 22.71
N GLY A 241 -9.28 -47.63 21.63
CA GLY A 241 -10.60 -48.26 21.70
C GLY A 241 -11.82 -47.34 21.70
N ARG A 242 -11.66 -46.01 21.58
CA ARG A 242 -12.79 -45.08 21.43
C ARG A 242 -12.86 -44.55 19.99
N GLU A 243 -13.72 -45.15 19.17
CA GLU A 243 -14.06 -44.62 17.84
C GLU A 243 -14.82 -43.31 18.04
N THR A 244 -14.12 -42.18 17.93
CA THR A 244 -14.60 -40.87 18.42
C THR A 244 -15.78 -40.28 17.68
N ASP A 245 -16.15 -40.87 16.54
CA ASP A 245 -17.12 -40.28 15.62
C ASP A 245 -18.47 -41.01 15.63
N LEU A 246 -18.55 -42.16 16.32
CA LEU A 246 -19.77 -42.93 16.48
C LEU A 246 -20.29 -42.75 17.91
N ARG A 247 -21.51 -42.26 18.03
CA ARG A 247 -22.25 -42.41 19.29
C ARG A 247 -22.52 -43.92 19.47
N GLU A 248 -22.49 -44.38 20.72
CA GLU A 248 -22.82 -45.76 21.09
C GLU A 248 -24.16 -46.20 20.45
N ASP A 249 -25.11 -45.27 20.36
CA ASP A 249 -26.34 -45.42 19.58
C ASP A 249 -26.38 -44.44 18.39
N ALA A 250 -26.31 -44.97 17.17
CA ALA A 250 -26.37 -44.18 15.94
C ALA A 250 -27.70 -43.41 15.77
N PHE A 251 -28.79 -43.90 16.36
CA PHE A 251 -30.13 -43.32 16.26
C PHE A 251 -30.51 -42.39 17.42
N THR A 252 -29.64 -42.27 18.42
CA THR A 252 -29.93 -41.45 19.60
C THR A 252 -29.69 -39.97 19.30
N VAL A 253 -30.79 -39.26 19.08
CA VAL A 253 -30.82 -37.80 18.91
C VAL A 253 -30.49 -37.13 20.25
N SER A 254 -29.70 -36.04 20.22
CA SER A 254 -29.40 -35.34 21.47
C SER A 254 -30.66 -34.70 22.08
N PRO A 255 -30.81 -34.66 23.41
CA PRO A 255 -32.00 -34.07 24.05
C PRO A 255 -32.17 -32.59 23.71
N MET A 256 -31.08 -31.88 23.42
CA MET A 256 -31.12 -30.51 22.90
C MET A 256 -31.72 -30.42 21.50
N ALA A 257 -31.44 -31.39 20.63
CA ALA A 257 -32.02 -31.43 19.30
C ALA A 257 -33.53 -31.72 19.35
N LEU A 258 -33.99 -32.57 20.25
CA LEU A 258 -35.44 -32.80 20.49
C LEU A 258 -36.16 -31.52 20.97
N LYS A 259 -35.49 -30.70 21.78
CA LYS A 259 -36.03 -29.43 22.30
C LYS A 259 -35.81 -28.24 21.35
N ALA A 260 -35.13 -28.43 20.21
CA ALA A 260 -34.75 -27.34 19.33
C ALA A 260 -35.96 -26.80 18.55
N LYS A 261 -36.19 -25.49 18.63
CA LYS A 261 -37.23 -24.81 17.84
C LYS A 261 -36.69 -24.45 16.45
N CYS A 262 -37.43 -24.80 15.39
CA CYS A 262 -37.04 -24.44 14.03
C CYS A 262 -36.97 -22.91 13.84
N SER A 263 -35.89 -22.44 13.21
CA SER A 263 -35.74 -21.03 12.86
C SER A 263 -36.81 -20.58 11.85
N LYS A 264 -37.15 -19.28 11.86
CA LYS A 264 -38.13 -18.71 10.91
C LYS A 264 -37.78 -19.01 9.46
N ARG A 265 -36.48 -18.98 9.11
CA ARG A 265 -35.99 -19.29 7.77
C ARG A 265 -36.25 -20.74 7.39
N LEU A 266 -35.95 -21.69 8.27
CA LEU A 266 -36.22 -23.11 8.02
C LEU A 266 -37.71 -23.37 7.84
N LYS A 267 -38.56 -22.71 8.63
CA LYS A 267 -40.02 -22.78 8.44
C LYS A 267 -40.47 -22.27 7.06
N ILE A 268 -39.81 -21.24 6.52
CA ILE A 268 -40.11 -20.72 5.17
C ILE A 268 -39.62 -21.70 4.10
N LEU A 269 -38.41 -22.23 4.25
CA LEU A 269 -37.82 -23.17 3.29
C LEU A 269 -38.55 -24.52 3.25
N ALA A 270 -39.10 -24.95 4.39
CA ALA A 270 -39.90 -26.17 4.48
C ALA A 270 -41.29 -26.03 3.84
N LYS A 271 -41.75 -24.80 3.52
CA LYS A 271 -42.99 -24.62 2.76
C LYS A 271 -42.78 -25.12 1.33
N PRO A 272 -43.75 -25.84 0.75
CA PRO A 272 -43.66 -26.26 -0.64
C PRO A 272 -43.59 -25.04 -1.55
N LYS A 273 -42.76 -25.12 -2.60
CA LYS A 273 -42.67 -24.05 -3.59
C LYS A 273 -43.90 -24.10 -4.49
N THR A 274 -44.80 -23.14 -4.33
CA THR A 274 -45.91 -22.92 -5.27
C THR A 274 -45.41 -22.09 -6.45
N TYR A 275 -45.32 -22.70 -7.62
CA TYR A 275 -45.02 -21.99 -8.87
C TYR A 275 -46.33 -21.52 -9.51
N PRO A 276 -46.45 -20.25 -9.96
CA PRO A 276 -47.62 -19.80 -10.69
C PRO A 276 -47.74 -20.58 -12.02
N LYS A 277 -48.97 -20.87 -12.44
CA LYS A 277 -49.23 -21.55 -13.72
C LYS A 277 -48.58 -20.74 -14.86
N PRO A 278 -47.76 -21.36 -15.73
CA PRO A 278 -47.10 -20.65 -16.81
C PRO A 278 -48.16 -20.11 -17.79
N THR A 279 -48.26 -18.78 -17.87
CA THR A 279 -49.08 -18.12 -18.90
C THR A 279 -48.27 -18.05 -20.19
N PHE A 280 -48.51 -18.97 -21.11
CA PHE A 280 -47.94 -18.89 -22.46
C PHE A 280 -48.63 -17.76 -23.23
N ARG A 281 -47.93 -16.63 -23.41
CA ARG A 281 -48.40 -15.57 -24.32
C ARG A 281 -48.24 -16.07 -25.74
N ARG A 282 -49.36 -16.34 -26.42
CA ARG A 282 -49.35 -16.65 -27.85
C ARG A 282 -48.85 -15.42 -28.62
N PRO A 283 -47.81 -15.54 -29.47
CA PRO A 283 -47.38 -14.45 -30.32
C PRO A 283 -48.52 -14.08 -31.28
N ARG A 284 -48.87 -12.79 -31.34
CA ARG A 284 -49.86 -12.28 -32.29
C ARG A 284 -49.30 -12.46 -33.69
N LEU A 285 -49.98 -13.26 -34.52
CA LEU A 285 -49.71 -13.37 -35.95
C LEU A 285 -49.81 -11.97 -36.56
N ARG A 286 -48.69 -11.47 -37.10
CA ARG A 286 -48.67 -10.24 -37.89
C ARG A 286 -49.46 -10.52 -39.17
N THR A 287 -50.68 -10.00 -39.25
CA THR A 287 -51.45 -9.98 -40.48
C THR A 287 -50.66 -9.20 -41.55
N ALA A 288 -50.44 -9.84 -42.69
CA ALA A 288 -49.75 -9.26 -43.83
C ALA A 288 -50.45 -7.97 -44.30
N ARG A 289 -49.66 -6.92 -44.52
CA ARG A 289 -50.12 -5.72 -45.21
C ARG A 289 -50.44 -6.12 -46.66
N LYS A 290 -51.70 -5.91 -47.06
CA LYS A 290 -52.14 -6.02 -48.46
C LYS A 290 -51.43 -4.94 -49.33
N PRO A 291 -51.21 -5.23 -50.63
CA PRO A 291 -50.40 -4.42 -51.54
C PRO A 291 -50.91 -2.99 -51.72
#